data_AF-A0A061PE93-F1
#
_entry.id   AF-A0A061PE93-F1
#
_cell.length_a   1.000
_cell.length_b   1.000
_cell.length_c   1.000
_cell.angle_alpha   90.00
_cell.angle_beta   90.00
_cell.angle_gamma   90.00
#
_symmetry.space_group_name_H-M   'P 1'
#
loop_
_entity.id
_entity.type
_entity.pdbx_description
1 polymer ?
#
loop_
_entity_poly.entity_id
_entity_poly.type
_entity_poly.pdbx_seq_one_letter_code
_entity_poly.pdbx_strand_id
1 'polypeptide(L)'
;MTNWIRREHVAISVKANNWQEAIQASGNLLLHTGAITEDYIFQMIQSVKENGPYIVIGPGIAMAHARPSEAVREDAISLAVLERSVSFGSEENDPVDLVFSFSAKGSDSHIKLIEQLSHVLLDDDKVTQLRQAESEEELYKII
;
A
#
# COMPACT_ATOMS: atom_id res chain seq x y z
N MET A 1 4.38 12.35 7.11
CA MET A 1 4.20 10.89 7.07
C MET A 1 4.90 10.10 8.16
N THR A 2 6.01 10.57 8.74
CA THR A 2 6.87 9.81 9.68
C THR A 2 6.19 9.17 10.91
N ASN A 3 4.96 9.56 11.27
CA ASN A 3 4.24 8.98 12.41
C ASN A 3 3.56 7.63 12.10
N TRP A 4 3.41 7.27 10.83
CA TRP A 4 2.65 6.07 10.42
C TRP A 4 3.46 5.07 9.61
N ILE A 5 4.70 5.41 9.27
CA ILE A 5 5.58 4.54 8.50
C ILE A 5 6.88 4.30 9.25
N ARG A 6 7.23 3.02 9.39
CA ARG A 6 8.49 2.54 9.98
C ARG A 6 9.40 1.98 8.90
N ARG A 7 10.67 1.74 9.23
CA ARG A 7 11.64 1.16 8.29
C ARG A 7 11.23 -0.25 7.84
N GLU A 8 10.56 -0.97 8.72
CA GLU A 8 10.01 -2.31 8.50
C GLU A 8 8.74 -2.30 7.63
N HIS A 9 8.20 -1.12 7.31
CA HIS A 9 7.00 -0.94 6.51
C HIS A 9 7.27 -0.73 5.02
N VAL A 10 8.53 -0.79 4.59
CA VAL A 10 8.88 -0.62 3.19
C VAL A 10 9.66 -1.82 2.67
N ALA A 11 9.43 -2.18 1.41
CA ALA A 11 10.15 -3.25 0.74
C ALA A 11 10.30 -2.95 -0.76
N ILE A 12 11.45 -3.29 -1.33
CA ILE A 12 11.72 -3.19 -2.76
C ILE A 12 11.87 -4.57 -3.41
N SER A 13 11.77 -4.63 -4.74
CA SER A 13 11.93 -5.87 -5.51
C SER A 13 11.02 -7.00 -5.01
N VAL A 14 9.80 -6.64 -4.61
CA VAL A 14 8.81 -7.59 -4.07
C VAL A 14 8.27 -8.45 -5.20
N LYS A 15 8.33 -9.77 -5.04
CA LYS A 15 7.78 -10.72 -6.00
C LYS A 15 6.30 -10.96 -5.73
N ALA A 16 5.46 -10.70 -6.72
CA ALA A 16 4.05 -11.03 -6.73
C ALA A 16 3.64 -11.49 -8.14
N ASN A 17 2.91 -12.60 -8.24
CA ASN A 17 2.45 -13.14 -9.52
C ASN A 17 1.07 -12.60 -9.94
N ASN A 18 0.32 -12.05 -8.98
CA ASN A 18 -1.04 -11.53 -9.16
C ASN A 18 -1.32 -10.45 -8.10
N TRP A 19 -2.43 -9.74 -8.29
CA TRP A 19 -2.77 -8.60 -7.44
C TRP A 19 -3.03 -9.01 -5.99
N GLN A 20 -3.52 -10.23 -5.75
CA GLN A 20 -3.73 -10.75 -4.39
C GLN A 20 -2.39 -10.91 -3.65
N GLU A 21 -1.38 -11.49 -4.32
CA GLU A 21 -0.02 -11.61 -3.78
C GLU A 21 0.62 -10.24 -3.56
N ALA A 22 0.32 -9.25 -4.42
CA ALA A 22 0.82 -7.89 -4.26
C ALA A 22 0.22 -7.22 -3.01
N ILE A 23 -1.09 -7.34 -2.79
CA ILE A 23 -1.78 -6.87 -1.55
C ILE A 23 -1.29 -7.64 -0.32
N GLN A 24 -1.08 -8.96 -0.45
CA GLN A 24 -0.56 -9.77 0.64
C GLN A 24 0.85 -9.31 1.04
N ALA A 25 1.71 -9.02 0.07
CA ALA A 25 3.07 -8.60 0.34
C ALA A 25 3.13 -7.24 1.05
N SER A 26 2.38 -6.23 0.58
CA SER A 26 2.30 -4.93 1.27
C SER A 26 1.65 -5.08 2.66
N GLY A 27 0.57 -5.85 2.77
CA GLY A 27 -0.08 -6.14 4.06
C GLY A 27 0.82 -6.86 5.07
N ASN A 28 1.68 -7.77 4.61
CA ASN A 28 2.62 -8.49 5.48
C ASN A 28 3.60 -7.55 6.20
N LEU A 29 3.98 -6.43 5.57
CA LEU A 29 4.83 -5.42 6.21
C LEU A 29 4.15 -4.83 7.45
N LEU A 30 2.85 -4.55 7.36
CA LEU A 30 2.06 -4.09 8.51
C LEU A 30 1.87 -5.21 9.55
N LEU A 31 1.58 -6.43 9.10
CA LEU A 31 1.38 -7.60 9.95
C LEU A 31 2.62 -7.92 10.79
N HIS A 32 3.81 -7.91 10.19
CA HIS A 32 5.08 -8.21 10.87
C HIS A 32 5.36 -7.26 12.04
N THR A 33 4.90 -6.02 11.95
CA THR A 33 5.05 -5.03 13.02
C THR A 33 3.89 -5.02 14.03
N GLY A 34 2.89 -5.89 13.83
CA GLY A 34 1.72 -5.99 14.69
C GLY A 34 0.67 -4.90 14.49
N ALA A 35 0.76 -4.08 13.44
CA ALA A 35 -0.21 -3.02 13.16
C ALA A 35 -1.59 -3.58 12.74
N ILE A 36 -1.59 -4.77 12.14
CA ILE A 36 -2.80 -5.49 11.71
C ILE A 36 -2.70 -6.98 12.09
N THR A 37 -3.82 -7.70 11.96
CA THR A 37 -3.86 -9.17 11.90
C THR A 37 -3.99 -9.67 10.47
N GLU A 38 -3.77 -10.97 10.24
CA GLU A 38 -3.95 -11.61 8.92
C GLU A 38 -5.36 -11.38 8.34
N ASP A 39 -6.37 -11.31 9.20
CA ASP A 39 -7.75 -11.04 8.81
C ASP A 39 -7.90 -9.72 8.05
N TYR A 40 -7.08 -8.71 8.35
CA TYR A 40 -7.16 -7.44 7.64
C TYR A 40 -6.68 -7.56 6.19
N ILE A 41 -5.67 -8.40 5.93
CA ILE A 41 -5.20 -8.68 4.57
C ILE A 41 -6.28 -9.40 3.78
N PHE A 42 -6.94 -10.38 4.41
CA PHE A 42 -8.09 -11.04 3.81
C PHE A 42 -9.21 -10.03 3.48
N GLN A 43 -9.54 -9.12 4.40
CA GLN A 43 -10.54 -8.07 4.17
C GLN A 43 -10.17 -7.15 3.00
N MET A 44 -8.90 -6.75 2.86
CA MET A 44 -8.43 -5.95 1.71
C MET A 44 -8.67 -6.69 0.39
N ILE A 45 -8.30 -7.97 0.33
CA ILE A 45 -8.48 -8.80 -0.86
C ILE A 45 -9.97 -8.99 -1.19
N GLN A 46 -10.82 -9.27 -0.20
CA GLN A 46 -12.26 -9.41 -0.43
C GLN A 46 -12.88 -8.10 -0.92
N SER A 47 -12.47 -6.95 -0.38
CA SER A 47 -12.96 -5.65 -0.83
C SER A 47 -12.72 -5.43 -2.33
N VAL A 48 -11.55 -5.82 -2.84
CA VAL A 48 -11.24 -5.73 -4.28
C VAL A 48 -12.03 -6.75 -5.11
N LYS A 49 -12.25 -7.97 -4.60
CA LYS A 49 -13.11 -8.97 -5.29
C LYS A 49 -14.54 -8.49 -5.43
N GLU A 50 -15.07 -7.82 -4.41
CA GLU A 50 -16.46 -7.37 -4.36
C GLU A 50 -16.68 -6.08 -5.17
N ASN A 51 -15.74 -5.14 -5.11
CA ASN A 51 -15.92 -3.79 -5.65
C ASN A 51 -15.09 -3.51 -6.91
N GLY A 52 -14.31 -4.48 -7.39
CA GLY A 52 -13.35 -4.30 -8.48
C GLY A 52 -12.09 -3.53 -8.04
N PRO A 53 -11.23 -3.13 -8.98
CA PRO A 53 -9.91 -2.55 -8.71
C PRO A 53 -9.96 -1.06 -8.30
N TYR A 54 -10.93 -0.67 -7.46
CA TYR A 54 -11.12 0.72 -7.01
C TYR A 54 -9.90 1.29 -6.26
N ILE A 55 -9.03 0.41 -5.73
CA ILE A 55 -7.80 0.79 -5.04
C ILE A 55 -6.70 1.24 -6.00
N VAL A 56 -6.83 1.03 -7.31
CA VAL A 56 -5.87 1.50 -8.32
C VAL A 56 -6.22 2.95 -8.65
N ILE A 57 -5.48 3.88 -8.06
CA ILE A 57 -5.83 5.30 -7.99
C ILE A 57 -5.02 6.19 -8.93
N GLY A 58 -4.00 5.65 -9.59
CA GLY A 58 -3.19 6.35 -10.58
C GLY A 58 -2.27 5.40 -11.33
N PRO A 59 -1.57 5.86 -12.39
CA PRO A 59 -0.79 4.99 -13.27
C PRO A 59 0.27 4.22 -12.48
N GLY A 60 0.10 2.90 -12.39
CA GLY A 60 1.00 1.99 -11.68
C GLY A 60 0.83 1.95 -10.15
N ILE A 61 -0.19 2.60 -9.58
CA ILE A 61 -0.30 2.82 -8.13
C ILE A 61 -1.58 2.21 -7.57
N ALA A 62 -1.42 1.28 -6.61
CA ALA A 62 -2.51 0.74 -5.81
C ALA A 62 -2.40 1.17 -4.35
N MET A 63 -3.56 1.47 -3.73
CA MET A 63 -3.70 1.84 -2.33
C MET A 63 -4.63 0.84 -1.62
N ALA A 64 -4.10 -0.33 -1.28
CA ALA A 64 -4.85 -1.43 -0.67
C ALA A 64 -5.25 -1.12 0.77
N HIS A 65 -6.55 -1.15 1.04
CA HIS A 65 -7.13 -0.91 2.36
C HIS A 65 -8.51 -1.56 2.46
N ALA A 66 -8.98 -1.75 3.69
CA ALA A 66 -10.34 -2.18 3.98
C ALA A 66 -11.00 -1.22 4.99
N ARG A 67 -12.30 -1.39 5.22
CA ARG A 67 -13.00 -0.66 6.28
C ARG A 67 -12.33 -0.92 7.65
N PRO A 68 -12.38 0.05 8.59
CA PRO A 68 -11.92 -0.19 9.95
C PRO A 68 -12.57 -1.45 10.55
N SER A 69 -11.78 -2.26 11.24
CA SER A 69 -12.23 -3.50 11.88
C SER A 69 -11.35 -3.86 13.06
N GLU A 70 -11.77 -4.84 13.87
CA GLU A 70 -10.99 -5.39 15.00
C GLU A 70 -9.64 -5.99 14.58
N ALA A 71 -9.44 -6.22 13.28
CA ALA A 71 -8.17 -6.67 12.72
C ALA A 71 -7.11 -5.55 12.66
N VAL A 72 -7.48 -4.28 12.89
CA VAL A 72 -6.57 -3.14 12.93
C VAL A 72 -6.19 -2.79 14.37
N ARG A 73 -4.89 -2.85 14.67
CA ARG A 73 -4.34 -2.60 16.01
C ARG A 73 -3.76 -1.20 16.14
N GLU A 74 -3.16 -0.68 15.07
CA GLU A 74 -2.47 0.61 14.99
C GLU A 74 -2.76 1.30 13.65
N ASP A 75 -2.69 2.63 13.61
CA ASP A 75 -2.68 3.37 12.35
C ASP A 75 -1.29 3.25 11.71
N ALA A 76 -1.21 2.75 10.48
CA ALA A 76 0.06 2.52 9.80
C ALA A 76 -0.06 2.51 8.28
N ILE A 77 1.03 2.84 7.59
CA ILE A 77 1.23 2.79 6.14
C ILE A 77 2.41 1.88 5.84
N SER A 78 2.33 1.13 4.75
CA SER A 78 3.42 0.39 4.15
C SER A 78 3.48 0.61 2.65
N LEU A 79 4.65 0.39 2.07
CA LEU A 79 4.90 0.46 0.63
C LEU A 79 5.72 -0.75 0.16
N ALA A 80 5.15 -1.51 -0.75
CA ALA A 80 5.86 -2.53 -1.52
C ALA A 80 6.08 -2.04 -2.96
N VAL A 81 7.34 -1.99 -3.39
CA VAL A 81 7.72 -1.78 -4.80
C VAL A 81 7.94 -3.15 -5.43
N LEU A 82 7.13 -3.48 -6.44
CA LEU A 82 7.16 -4.79 -7.07
C LEU A 82 8.37 -4.94 -8.01
N GLU A 83 8.98 -6.12 -8.03
CA GLU A 83 10.04 -6.45 -9.00
C GLU A 83 9.50 -6.43 -10.44
N ARG A 84 8.24 -6.82 -10.61
CA ARG A 84 7.52 -6.81 -11.88
C ARG A 84 6.13 -6.27 -11.64
N SER A 85 5.68 -5.39 -12.52
CA SER A 85 4.34 -4.84 -12.41
C SER A 85 3.27 -5.91 -12.66
N VAL A 86 2.14 -5.77 -11.99
CA VAL A 86 1.05 -6.76 -11.95
C VAL A 86 -0.26 -6.10 -12.38
N SER A 87 -1.06 -6.79 -13.18
CA SER A 87 -2.40 -6.31 -13.55
C SER A 87 -3.39 -6.52 -12.39
N PHE A 88 -4.07 -5.45 -12.00
CA PHE A 88 -5.18 -5.46 -11.04
C PHE A 88 -6.53 -5.50 -11.75
N GLY A 89 -6.56 -5.35 -13.07
CA GLY A 89 -7.76 -5.26 -13.90
C GLY A 89 -8.25 -3.82 -14.07
N SER A 90 -7.41 -2.82 -13.81
CA SER A 90 -7.74 -1.42 -14.06
C SER A 90 -7.51 -1.08 -15.54
N GLU A 91 -8.49 -0.48 -16.22
CA GLU A 91 -8.38 -0.17 -17.65
C GLU A 91 -7.34 0.92 -17.95
N GLU A 92 -7.21 1.91 -17.07
CA GLU A 92 -6.39 3.11 -17.31
C GLU A 92 -5.04 3.06 -16.60
N ASN A 93 -4.96 2.38 -15.45
CA ASN A 93 -3.86 2.55 -14.51
C ASN A 93 -3.00 1.29 -14.33
N ASP A 94 -3.36 0.17 -14.96
CA ASP A 94 -2.50 -1.01 -15.00
C ASP A 94 -1.29 -0.82 -15.95
N PRO A 95 -0.20 -1.57 -15.74
CA PRO A 95 0.04 -2.49 -14.62
C PRO A 95 0.59 -1.77 -13.37
N VAL A 96 0.31 -2.30 -12.18
CA VAL A 96 0.70 -1.73 -10.88
C VAL A 96 2.10 -2.17 -10.47
N ASP A 97 2.95 -1.23 -10.05
CA ASP A 97 4.31 -1.46 -9.53
C ASP A 97 4.51 -0.92 -8.11
N LEU A 98 3.72 0.08 -7.69
CA LEU A 98 3.71 0.63 -6.34
C LEU A 98 2.45 0.20 -5.60
N VAL A 99 2.60 -0.55 -4.52
CA VAL A 99 1.49 -1.01 -3.68
C VAL A 99 1.61 -0.44 -2.28
N PHE A 100 0.79 0.56 -2.01
CA PHE A 100 0.62 1.10 -0.67
C PHE A 100 -0.44 0.28 0.07
N SER A 101 -0.17 -0.11 1.31
CA SER A 101 -1.22 -0.59 2.22
C SER A 101 -1.30 0.33 3.42
N PHE A 102 -2.51 0.63 3.88
CA PHE A 102 -2.69 1.38 5.11
C PHE A 102 -3.81 0.81 5.97
N SER A 103 -3.69 1.05 7.27
CA SER A 103 -4.63 0.61 8.29
C SER A 103 -4.96 1.80 9.19
N ALA A 104 -6.24 1.91 9.56
CA ALA A 104 -6.76 3.02 10.35
C ALA A 104 -7.81 2.52 11.35
N LYS A 105 -7.66 2.84 12.63
CA LYS A 105 -8.58 2.40 13.69
C LYS A 105 -9.92 3.13 13.65
N GLY A 106 -9.93 4.36 13.13
CA GLY A 106 -11.13 5.20 13.07
C GLY A 106 -11.29 5.93 11.74
N SER A 107 -12.47 6.49 11.54
CA SER A 107 -12.84 7.26 10.34
C SER A 107 -11.95 8.50 10.15
N ASP A 108 -11.62 9.20 11.24
CA ASP A 108 -10.82 10.43 11.19
C ASP A 108 -9.36 10.15 10.82
N SER A 109 -8.77 9.09 11.38
CA SER A 109 -7.43 8.61 11.01
C SER A 109 -7.39 8.18 9.55
N HIS A 110 -8.46 7.54 9.06
CA HIS A 110 -8.55 7.08 7.68
C HIS A 110 -8.46 8.24 6.68
N ILE A 111 -9.21 9.32 6.92
CA ILE A 111 -9.19 10.51 6.04
C ILE A 111 -7.81 11.17 6.06
N LYS A 112 -7.20 11.34 7.23
CA LYS A 112 -5.87 11.97 7.34
C LYS A 112 -4.76 11.14 6.68
N LEU A 113 -4.87 9.81 6.73
CA LEU A 113 -3.94 8.90 6.04
C LEU A 113 -4.04 9.07 4.53
N ILE A 114 -5.26 9.13 3.99
CA ILE A 114 -5.50 9.37 2.55
C ILE A 114 -4.96 10.74 2.14
N GLU A 115 -5.20 11.79 2.94
CA GLU A 115 -4.68 13.13 2.67
C GLU A 115 -3.15 13.17 2.65
N GLN A 116 -2.49 12.52 3.60
CA GLN A 116 -1.02 12.42 3.58
C GLN A 116 -0.55 11.68 2.33
N LEU A 117 -1.14 10.51 2.02
CA LEU A 117 -0.79 9.72 0.84
C LEU A 117 -0.99 10.53 -0.44
N SER A 118 -2.12 11.21 -0.61
CA SER A 118 -2.39 12.00 -1.82
C SER A 118 -1.32 13.06 -2.07
N HIS A 119 -0.78 13.72 -1.03
CA HIS A 119 0.33 14.66 -1.20
C HIS A 119 1.61 14.03 -1.76
N VAL A 120 1.89 12.76 -1.43
CA VAL A 120 3.04 12.05 -2.02
C VAL A 120 2.72 11.59 -3.43
N LEU A 121 1.51 11.11 -3.67
CA LEU A 121 1.10 10.56 -4.96
C LEU A 121 0.84 11.63 -6.04
N LEU A 122 0.57 12.88 -5.65
CA LEU A 122 0.42 14.02 -6.56
C LEU A 122 1.76 14.68 -6.94
N ASP A 123 2.86 14.21 -6.37
CA ASP A 123 4.21 14.71 -6.62
C ASP A 123 4.94 13.73 -7.57
N ASP A 124 4.91 14.02 -8.87
CA ASP A 124 5.47 13.16 -9.91
C ASP A 124 6.97 12.87 -9.71
N ASP A 125 7.71 13.84 -9.15
CA ASP A 125 9.13 13.68 -8.85
C ASP A 125 9.31 12.65 -7.73
N LYS A 126 8.51 12.73 -6.65
CA LYS A 126 8.54 11.72 -5.58
C LYS A 126 8.12 10.35 -6.07
N VAL A 127 7.04 10.25 -6.84
CA VAL A 127 6.59 8.97 -7.38
C VAL A 127 7.68 8.33 -8.26
N THR A 128 8.37 9.14 -9.05
CA THR A 128 9.53 8.68 -9.84
C THR A 128 10.67 8.18 -8.95
N GLN A 129 11.00 8.90 -7.88
CA GLN A 129 12.01 8.48 -6.91
C GLN A 129 11.63 7.17 -6.22
N LEU A 130 10.37 6.99 -5.82
CA LEU A 130 9.90 5.74 -5.20
C LEU A 130 10.11 4.53 -6.11
N ARG A 131 9.86 4.68 -7.43
CA ARG A 131 10.07 3.62 -8.42
C ARG A 131 11.54 3.30 -8.67
N GLN A 132 12.41 4.30 -8.51
CA GLN A 132 13.84 4.20 -8.79
C GLN A 132 14.67 3.84 -7.56
N ALA A 133 14.06 3.80 -6.37
CA ALA A 133 14.76 3.50 -5.13
C ALA A 133 15.47 2.14 -5.19
N GLU A 134 16.77 2.13 -4.89
CA GLU A 134 17.62 0.94 -4.97
C GLU A 134 17.79 0.24 -3.60
N SER A 135 17.20 0.81 -2.55
CA SER A 135 17.21 0.23 -1.20
C SER A 135 15.97 0.61 -0.39
N GLU A 136 15.62 -0.21 0.61
CA GLU A 136 14.57 0.13 1.58
C GLU A 136 14.91 1.39 2.38
N GLU A 137 16.20 1.66 2.62
CA GLU A 137 16.68 2.88 3.28
C GLU A 137 16.37 4.14 2.46
N GLU A 138 16.58 4.08 1.14
CA GLU A 138 16.25 5.17 0.22
C GLU A 138 14.73 5.33 0.11
N LEU A 139 14.01 4.23 -0.08
CA LEU A 139 12.55 4.22 -0.15
C LEU A 139 11.92 4.86 1.10
N TYR A 140 12.42 4.52 2.28
CA TYR A 140 11.98 5.09 3.56
C TYR A 140 12.28 6.59 3.71
N LYS A 141 13.32 7.12 3.04
CA LYS A 141 13.67 8.55 3.11
C LYS A 141 12.82 9.42 2.19
N ILE A 142 12.30 8.86 1.10
CA ILE A 142 11.45 9.56 0.14
C ILE A 142 10.04 9.76 0.72
N ILE A 143 9.56 8.77 1.49
CA ILE A 143 8.19 8.68 1.99
C ILE A 143 7.95 9.36 3.34
#